data_AF-A0A931V8S2-F1
#
_entry.id   AF-A0A931V8S2-F1
#
_cell.length_a   1.000
_cell.length_b   1.000
_cell.length_c   1.000
_cell.angle_alpha   90.00
_cell.angle_beta   90.00
_cell.angle_gamma   90.00
#
_symmetry.space_group_name_H-M   'P 1'
#
loop_
_entity.id
_entity.type
_entity.pdbx_description
1 polymer ?
#
loop_
_entity_poly.entity_id
_entity_poly.type
_entity_poly.pdbx_seq_one_letter_code
_entity_poly.pdbx_strand_id
1 'polypeptide(L)'
;MIEPLINAILLALHNLALVGCAAAPFYNRNLVLMRAQYGPKLHFELDKVVEDTLQGNAPWCLAFLAILWITGIGMPLNHLVFQGALKVLHPIGMTAMLLKLACVCAMMVIMGMIFFRINPRLRALFAAFSPGVAPAPEREREFFSLRARRKALCETCLKFAIGVLICSAFIGFHG
;
A
#
# COMPACT_ATOMS: atom_id res chain seq x y z
N MET A 1 31.27 -15.34 -0.37
CA MET A 1 31.22 -13.86 -0.28
C MET A 1 30.08 -13.25 -1.09
N ILE A 2 29.64 -13.86 -2.20
CA ILE A 2 28.57 -13.32 -3.06
C ILE A 2 27.18 -13.44 -2.41
N GLU A 3 26.82 -14.59 -1.82
CA GLU A 3 25.51 -14.79 -1.18
C GLU A 3 25.18 -13.75 -0.11
N PRO A 4 26.07 -13.45 0.88
CA PRO A 4 25.77 -12.44 1.91
C PRO A 4 25.64 -11.03 1.32
N LEU A 5 26.40 -10.70 0.27
CA LEU A 5 26.32 -9.40 -0.41
C LEU A 5 24.96 -9.22 -1.09
N ILE A 6 24.51 -10.22 -1.86
CA ILE A 6 23.18 -10.20 -2.49
C ILE A 6 22.09 -10.10 -1.44
N ASN A 7 22.19 -10.89 -0.36
CA ASN A 7 21.23 -10.85 0.73
C ASN A 7 21.17 -9.47 1.41
N ALA A 8 22.31 -8.80 1.62
CA ALA A 8 22.36 -7.46 2.18
C ALA A 8 21.68 -6.43 1.27
N ILE A 9 21.91 -6.51 -0.05
CA ILE A 9 21.26 -5.63 -1.04
C ILE A 9 19.74 -5.86 -1.05
N LEU A 10 19.31 -7.12 -1.09
CA LEU A 10 17.88 -7.48 -1.05
C LEU A 10 17.22 -6.97 0.22
N LEU A 11 17.85 -7.16 1.38
CA LEU A 11 17.34 -6.70 2.66
C LEU A 11 17.24 -5.16 2.72
N ALA A 12 18.25 -4.45 2.22
CA ALA A 12 18.24 -2.99 2.17
C ALA A 12 17.07 -2.47 1.30
N LEU A 13 16.90 -3.02 0.10
CA LEU A 13 15.79 -2.67 -0.78
C LEU A 13 14.43 -3.06 -0.18
N HIS A 14 14.35 -4.23 0.47
CA HIS A 14 13.14 -4.69 1.14
C HIS A 14 12.70 -3.74 2.24
N ASN A 15 13.63 -3.28 3.08
CA ASN A 15 13.34 -2.36 4.18
C ASN A 15 12.93 -0.98 3.67
N LEU A 16 13.61 -0.46 2.64
CA LEU A 16 13.23 0.81 2.01
C LEU A 16 11.82 0.73 1.42
N ALA A 17 11.52 -0.36 0.71
CA ALA A 17 10.21 -0.62 0.15
C ALA A 17 9.13 -0.77 1.23
N LEU A 18 9.44 -1.42 2.36
CA LEU A 18 8.52 -1.57 3.48
C LEU A 18 8.12 -0.21 4.08
N VAL A 19 9.10 0.67 4.30
CA VAL A 19 8.85 2.03 4.79
C VAL A 19 7.98 2.81 3.81
N GLY A 20 8.35 2.82 2.52
CA GLY A 20 7.58 3.51 1.48
C GLY A 20 6.14 2.98 1.35
N CYS A 21 5.98 1.66 1.46
CA CYS A 21 4.68 0.98 1.37
C CYS A 21 3.75 1.34 2.55
N ALA A 22 4.28 1.44 3.76
CA ALA A 22 3.51 1.82 4.95
C ALA A 22 3.24 3.34 5.03
N ALA A 23 4.16 4.16 4.52
CA ALA A 23 4.04 5.62 4.55
C ALA A 23 2.86 6.14 3.71
N ALA A 24 2.70 5.63 2.49
CA ALA A 24 1.65 6.08 1.58
C ALA A 24 0.22 5.98 2.17
N PRO A 25 -0.27 4.83 2.68
CA PRO A 25 -1.59 4.74 3.28
C PRO A 25 -1.72 5.57 4.56
N PHE A 26 -0.64 5.72 5.35
CA PHE A 26 -0.65 6.56 6.55
C PHE A 26 -0.90 8.04 6.22
N TYR A 27 -0.08 8.63 5.34
CA TYR A 27 -0.22 10.04 4.97
C TYR A 27 -1.52 10.31 4.19
N ASN A 28 -1.88 9.42 3.26
CA ASN A 28 -3.11 9.54 2.50
C ASN A 28 -4.36 9.50 3.41
N ARG A 29 -4.36 8.63 4.42
CA ARG A 29 -5.43 8.59 5.42
C ARG A 29 -5.51 9.91 6.19
N ASN A 30 -4.37 10.41 6.67
CA ASN A 30 -4.34 11.67 7.42
C ASN A 30 -4.86 12.84 6.57
N LEU A 31 -4.46 12.93 5.30
CA LEU A 31 -4.94 13.95 4.37
C LEU A 31 -6.47 13.93 4.22
N VAL A 32 -7.06 12.73 4.06
CA VAL A 32 -8.53 12.58 3.96
C VAL A 32 -9.23 12.97 5.27
N LEU A 33 -8.63 12.66 6.42
CA LEU A 33 -9.20 13.06 7.72
C LEU A 33 -9.15 14.57 7.93
N MET A 34 -8.05 15.23 7.56
CA MET A 34 -7.95 16.69 7.63
C MET A 34 -8.96 17.35 6.68
N ARG A 35 -9.12 16.83 5.45
CA ARG A 35 -10.14 17.31 4.51
C ARG A 35 -11.55 17.21 5.08
N ALA A 36 -11.86 16.20 5.90
CA ALA A 36 -13.20 16.02 6.46
C ALA A 36 -13.65 17.19 7.37
N GLN A 37 -12.70 17.98 7.91
CA GLN A 37 -13.00 19.14 8.76
C GLN A 37 -13.68 20.29 7.99
N TYR A 38 -13.54 20.34 6.66
CA TYR A 38 -14.14 21.37 5.80
C TYR A 38 -15.61 21.07 5.43
N GLY A 39 -16.19 20.00 5.99
CA GLY A 39 -17.59 19.64 5.77
C GLY A 39 -17.82 18.69 4.58
N PRO A 40 -19.08 18.27 4.37
CA PRO A 40 -19.40 17.19 3.42
C PRO A 40 -19.52 17.65 1.96
N LYS A 41 -19.60 18.97 1.71
CA LYS A 41 -19.78 19.52 0.36
C LYS A 41 -18.48 19.46 -0.45
N LEU A 42 -18.61 19.44 -1.77
CA LEU A 42 -17.47 19.55 -2.68
C LEU A 42 -16.86 20.96 -2.62
N HIS A 43 -15.55 21.04 -2.37
CA HIS A 43 -14.77 22.27 -2.48
C HIS A 43 -13.77 22.08 -3.61
N PHE A 44 -14.08 22.55 -4.83
CA PHE A 44 -13.35 22.17 -6.04
C PHE A 44 -11.82 22.30 -5.93
N GLU A 45 -11.31 23.47 -5.54
CA GLU A 45 -9.85 23.70 -5.43
C GLU A 45 -9.19 22.81 -4.36
N LEU A 46 -9.82 22.71 -3.19
CA LEU A 46 -9.31 21.87 -2.10
C LEU A 46 -9.34 20.38 -2.48
N ASP A 47 -10.46 19.92 -3.01
CA ASP A 47 -10.66 18.53 -3.42
C ASP A 47 -9.78 18.16 -4.60
N LYS A 48 -9.47 19.09 -5.51
CA LYS A 48 -8.49 18.89 -6.58
C LYS A 48 -7.11 18.58 -6.02
N VAL A 49 -6.59 19.44 -5.14
CA VAL A 49 -5.27 19.23 -4.50
C VAL A 49 -5.23 17.89 -3.76
N VAL A 50 -6.31 17.55 -3.04
CA VAL A 50 -6.41 16.28 -2.32
C VAL A 50 -6.43 15.09 -3.28
N GLU A 51 -7.24 15.14 -4.34
CA GLU A 51 -7.33 14.03 -5.31
C GLU A 51 -6.04 13.87 -6.12
N ASP A 52 -5.42 14.95 -6.56
CA ASP A 52 -4.15 14.92 -7.28
C ASP A 52 -3.03 14.32 -6.42
N THR A 53 -2.98 14.70 -5.14
CA THR A 53 -2.01 14.13 -4.18
C THR A 53 -2.24 12.63 -3.97
N LEU A 54 -3.48 12.22 -3.70
CA LEU A 54 -3.81 10.81 -3.42
C LEU A 54 -3.56 9.91 -4.64
N GLN A 55 -3.88 10.41 -5.84
CA GLN A 55 -3.72 9.66 -7.07
C GLN A 55 -2.26 9.68 -7.57
N GLY A 56 -1.51 10.75 -7.31
CA GLY A 56 -0.07 10.83 -7.58
C GLY A 56 0.76 9.89 -6.69
N ASN A 57 0.31 9.63 -5.47
CA ASN A 57 0.97 8.70 -4.54
C ASN A 57 0.71 7.21 -4.87
N ALA A 58 -0.38 6.90 -5.57
CA ALA A 58 -0.79 5.51 -5.82
C ALA A 58 0.22 4.70 -6.66
N PRO A 59 0.81 5.22 -7.77
CA PRO A 59 1.88 4.53 -8.49
C PRO A 59 3.09 4.18 -7.63
N TRP A 60 3.51 5.10 -6.75
CA TRP A 60 4.66 4.87 -5.86
C TRP A 60 4.39 3.76 -4.85
N CYS A 61 3.19 3.73 -4.26
CA CYS A 61 2.78 2.66 -3.36
C CYS A 61 2.80 1.29 -4.07
N LEU A 62 2.34 1.23 -5.32
CA LEU A 62 2.41 0.01 -6.13
C LEU A 62 3.85 -0.41 -6.43
N ALA A 63 4.72 0.54 -6.77
CA ALA A 63 6.14 0.27 -7.01
C ALA A 63 6.84 -0.27 -5.75
N PHE A 64 6.64 0.37 -4.59
CA PHE A 64 7.18 -0.13 -3.32
C PHE A 64 6.63 -1.50 -2.97
N LEU A 65 5.35 -1.76 -3.18
CA LEU A 65 4.77 -3.07 -2.93
C LEU A 65 5.35 -4.16 -3.85
N ALA A 66 5.59 -3.85 -5.12
CA ALA A 66 6.25 -4.75 -6.06
C ALA A 66 7.69 -5.05 -5.63
N ILE A 67 8.47 -4.03 -5.26
CA ILE A 67 9.84 -4.21 -4.74
C ILE A 67 9.81 -5.06 -3.47
N LEU A 68 8.90 -4.79 -2.54
CA LEU A 68 8.74 -5.54 -1.29
C LEU A 68 8.47 -7.02 -1.56
N TRP A 69 7.62 -7.32 -2.54
CA TRP A 69 7.29 -8.69 -2.94
C TRP A 69 8.47 -9.39 -3.61
N ILE A 70 9.11 -8.75 -4.60
CA ILE A 70 10.27 -9.30 -5.33
C ILE A 70 11.43 -9.56 -4.37
N THR A 71 11.79 -8.60 -3.52
CA THR A 71 12.88 -8.75 -2.55
C THR A 71 12.53 -9.77 -1.47
N GLY A 72 11.27 -9.84 -1.05
CA GLY A 72 10.77 -10.81 -0.09
C GLY A 72 10.92 -12.26 -0.56
N ILE A 73 10.66 -12.52 -1.85
CA ILE A 73 10.88 -13.84 -2.49
C ILE A 73 12.35 -14.04 -2.85
N GLY A 74 13.06 -12.98 -3.23
CA GLY A 74 14.47 -13.02 -3.59
C GLY A 74 15.36 -13.52 -2.47
N MET A 75 15.07 -13.16 -1.21
CA MET A 75 15.87 -13.60 -0.05
C MET A 75 15.90 -15.14 0.15
N PRO A 76 14.76 -15.86 0.24
CA PRO A 76 14.78 -17.31 0.36
C PRO A 76 15.31 -18.00 -0.92
N LEU A 77 15.04 -17.43 -2.11
CA LEU A 77 15.59 -17.97 -3.36
C LEU A 77 17.11 -17.83 -3.44
N ASN A 78 17.67 -16.70 -2.99
CA ASN A 78 19.11 -16.50 -2.91
C ASN A 78 19.76 -17.59 -2.06
N HIS A 79 19.19 -17.87 -0.88
CA HIS A 79 19.70 -18.94 -0.03
C HIS A 79 19.59 -20.32 -0.70
N LEU A 80 18.46 -20.62 -1.35
CA LEU A 80 18.25 -21.87 -2.08
C LEU A 80 19.30 -22.09 -3.18
N VAL A 81 19.63 -21.04 -3.95
CA VAL A 81 20.61 -21.14 -5.05
C VAL A 81 22.02 -21.43 -4.53
N PHE A 82 22.44 -20.82 -3.43
CA PHE A 82 23.80 -20.97 -2.92
C PHE A 82 24.00 -22.15 -1.98
N GLN A 83 22.98 -22.53 -1.20
CA GLN A 83 23.07 -23.59 -0.19
C GLN A 83 22.34 -24.88 -0.59
N GLY A 84 21.62 -24.88 -1.72
CA GLY A 84 20.86 -26.03 -2.23
C GLY A 84 19.62 -26.40 -1.42
N ALA A 85 19.30 -25.63 -0.37
CA ALA A 85 18.14 -25.85 0.49
C ALA A 85 17.55 -24.52 0.96
N LEU A 86 16.27 -24.53 1.33
CA LEU A 86 15.64 -23.39 2.00
C LEU A 86 16.12 -23.30 3.46
N LYS A 87 16.22 -22.07 3.97
CA LYS A 87 16.62 -21.85 5.36
C LYS A 87 15.57 -22.46 6.28
N VAL A 88 15.98 -23.37 7.15
CA VAL A 88 15.11 -23.92 8.18
C VAL A 88 14.80 -22.81 9.18
N LEU A 89 13.52 -22.49 9.32
CA LEU A 89 13.02 -21.52 10.28
C LEU A 89 12.37 -22.25 11.45
N HIS A 90 12.49 -21.67 12.65
CA HIS A 90 11.69 -22.09 13.79
C HIS A 90 10.19 -22.01 13.44
N PRO A 91 9.30 -22.88 13.97
CA PRO A 91 7.87 -22.85 13.66
C PRO A 91 7.21 -21.47 13.83
N ILE A 92 7.65 -20.70 14.82
CA ILE A 92 7.21 -19.30 15.04
C ILE A 92 7.64 -18.42 13.86
N GLY A 93 8.90 -18.49 13.43
CA GLY A 93 9.43 -17.73 12.30
C GLY A 93 8.75 -18.13 10.98
N MET A 94 8.47 -19.42 10.78
CA MET A 94 7.71 -19.93 9.63
C MET A 94 6.28 -19.37 9.62
N THR A 95 5.58 -19.42 10.75
CA THR A 95 4.22 -18.87 10.89
C THR A 95 4.21 -17.37 10.63
N ALA A 96 5.17 -16.62 11.19
CA ALA A 96 5.31 -15.19 10.96
C ALA A 96 5.58 -14.87 9.48
N MET A 97 6.43 -15.64 8.81
CA MET A 97 6.71 -15.49 7.38
C MET A 97 5.44 -15.72 6.53
N LEU A 98 4.67 -16.77 6.81
CA LEU A 98 3.43 -17.08 6.10
C LEU A 98 2.37 -15.98 6.30
N LEU A 99 2.19 -15.49 7.53
CA LEU A 99 1.29 -14.38 7.82
C LEU A 99 1.73 -13.10 7.13
N LYS A 100 3.04 -12.79 7.15
CA LYS A 100 3.60 -11.65 6.41
C LYS A 100 3.27 -11.74 4.92
N LEU A 101 3.47 -12.91 4.31
CA LEU A 101 3.17 -13.13 2.90
C LEU A 101 1.68 -12.94 2.60
N ALA A 102 0.80 -13.48 3.45
CA ALA A 102 -0.64 -13.30 3.34
C ALA A 102 -1.05 -11.81 3.41
N CYS A 103 -0.47 -11.04 4.34
CA CYS A 103 -0.70 -9.59 4.42
C CYS A 103 -0.25 -8.85 3.16
N VAL A 104 0.95 -9.15 2.64
CA VAL A 104 1.46 -8.52 1.40
C VAL A 104 0.56 -8.86 0.21
N CYS A 105 0.12 -10.11 0.08
CA CYS A 105 -0.82 -10.51 -0.98
C CYS A 105 -2.16 -9.76 -0.86
N ALA A 106 -2.71 -9.63 0.34
CA ALA A 106 -3.92 -8.85 0.57
C ALA A 106 -3.75 -7.36 0.19
N MET A 107 -2.59 -6.77 0.52
CA MET A 107 -2.25 -5.40 0.12
C MET A 107 -2.17 -5.25 -1.40
N MET A 108 -1.62 -6.23 -2.12
CA MET A 108 -1.57 -6.21 -3.59
C MET A 108 -2.96 -6.20 -4.21
N VAL A 109 -3.87 -7.02 -3.70
CA VAL A 109 -5.28 -7.05 -4.16
C VAL A 109 -5.95 -5.70 -3.90
N ILE A 110 -5.77 -5.13 -2.70
CA ILE A 110 -6.34 -3.82 -2.36
C ILE A 110 -5.82 -2.72 -3.27
N MET A 111 -4.49 -2.64 -3.44
CA MET A 111 -3.86 -1.63 -4.28
C MET A 111 -4.24 -1.78 -5.75
N GLY A 112 -4.35 -3.02 -6.25
CA GLY A 112 -4.89 -3.29 -7.58
C GLY A 112 -6.33 -2.79 -7.73
N MET A 113 -7.19 -3.00 -6.75
CA MET A 113 -8.57 -2.50 -6.77
C MET A 113 -8.62 -0.96 -6.77
N ILE A 114 -7.80 -0.30 -5.94
CA ILE A 114 -7.74 1.17 -5.90
C ILE A 114 -7.23 1.73 -7.22
N PHE A 115 -6.12 1.19 -7.74
CA PHE A 115 -5.43 1.73 -8.89
C PHE A 115 -6.17 1.49 -10.21
N PHE A 116 -6.69 0.28 -10.43
CA PHE A 116 -7.31 -0.09 -11.71
C PHE A 116 -8.82 0.16 -11.77
N ARG A 117 -9.52 0.29 -10.63
CA ARG A 117 -10.98 0.49 -10.63
C ARG A 117 -11.40 1.84 -10.02
N ILE A 118 -10.95 2.15 -8.81
CA ILE A 118 -11.48 3.31 -8.07
C ILE A 118 -10.90 4.63 -8.57
N ASN A 119 -9.58 4.72 -8.69
CA ASN A 119 -8.90 5.96 -9.13
C ASN A 119 -9.32 6.42 -10.54
N PRO A 120 -9.43 5.53 -11.56
CA PRO A 120 -9.88 5.95 -12.89
C PRO A 120 -11.30 6.49 -12.88
N ARG A 121 -12.21 5.86 -12.11
CA ARG A 121 -13.60 6.33 -12.00
C ARG A 121 -13.68 7.67 -11.26
N LEU A 122 -12.90 7.86 -10.19
CA LEU A 122 -12.81 9.14 -9.48
C LEU A 122 -12.27 10.25 -10.39
N ARG A 123 -11.25 9.99 -11.21
CA ARG A 123 -10.73 10.94 -12.21
C ARG A 123 -11.81 11.35 -13.20
N ALA A 124 -12.54 10.38 -13.75
CA ALA A 124 -13.60 10.64 -14.71
C ALA A 124 -14.74 11.49 -14.11
N LEU A 125 -15.15 11.19 -12.88
CA LEU A 125 -16.17 11.98 -12.17
C LEU A 125 -15.68 13.40 -11.86
N PHE A 126 -14.46 13.53 -11.35
CA PHE A 126 -13.91 14.83 -10.96
C PHE A 126 -13.67 15.74 -12.17
N ALA A 127 -13.24 15.19 -13.30
CA ALA A 127 -13.08 15.94 -14.55
C ALA A 127 -14.40 16.52 -15.09
N ALA A 128 -15.54 15.96 -14.70
CA ALA A 128 -16.86 16.46 -15.08
C ALA A 128 -17.38 17.57 -14.14
N PHE A 129 -16.65 17.91 -13.08
CA PHE A 129 -16.98 19.01 -12.19
C PHE A 129 -16.26 20.29 -12.62
N SER A 130 -16.83 21.45 -12.30
CA SER A 130 -16.26 22.75 -12.66
C SER A 130 -16.33 23.73 -11.47
N PRO A 131 -15.38 24.68 -11.37
CA PRO A 131 -15.43 25.72 -10.34
C PRO A 131 -16.72 26.54 -10.46
N GLY A 132 -17.37 26.83 -9.33
CA GLY A 132 -18.55 27.70 -9.28
C GLY A 132 -19.86 27.09 -9.80
N VAL A 133 -19.85 25.87 -10.35
CA VAL A 133 -21.05 25.15 -10.79
C VAL A 133 -21.33 24.01 -9.83
N ALA A 134 -22.54 23.98 -9.26
CA ALA A 134 -22.95 22.87 -8.41
C ALA A 134 -23.04 21.58 -9.25
N PRO A 135 -22.32 20.50 -8.87
CA PRO A 135 -22.37 19.25 -9.59
C PRO A 135 -23.76 18.60 -9.50
N ALA A 136 -24.09 17.75 -10.47
CA ALA A 136 -25.31 16.97 -10.42
C ALA A 136 -25.33 16.10 -9.14
N PRO A 137 -26.42 16.08 -8.34
CA PRO A 137 -26.45 15.43 -7.04
C PRO A 137 -26.06 13.94 -7.07
N GLU A 138 -26.45 13.24 -8.13
CA GLU A 138 -26.11 11.81 -8.31
C GLU A 138 -24.61 11.59 -8.50
N ARG A 139 -23.96 12.43 -9.31
CA ARG A 139 -22.51 12.36 -9.58
C ARG A 139 -21.70 12.76 -8.35
N GLU A 140 -22.15 13.76 -7.61
CA GLU A 140 -21.54 14.15 -6.34
C GLU A 140 -21.62 13.01 -5.31
N ARG A 141 -22.78 12.38 -5.18
CA ARG A 141 -22.97 11.22 -4.29
C ARG A 141 -22.10 10.04 -4.70
N GLU A 142 -22.01 9.73 -5.99
CA GLU A 142 -21.13 8.67 -6.50
C GLU A 142 -19.67 8.97 -6.14
N PHE A 143 -19.22 10.20 -6.39
CA PHE A 143 -17.86 10.65 -6.10
C PHE A 143 -17.50 10.47 -4.61
N PHE A 144 -18.33 10.97 -3.69
CA PHE A 144 -18.07 10.81 -2.26
C PHE A 144 -18.14 9.36 -1.77
N SER A 145 -19.04 8.54 -2.34
CA SER A 145 -19.11 7.11 -1.99
C SER A 145 -17.84 6.36 -2.41
N LEU A 146 -17.30 6.65 -3.60
CA LEU A 146 -16.04 6.08 -4.07
C LEU A 146 -14.84 6.57 -3.24
N ARG A 147 -14.82 7.84 -2.81
CA ARG A 147 -13.78 8.35 -1.90
C ARG A 147 -13.83 7.64 -0.55
N ALA A 148 -15.02 7.45 0.01
CA ALA A 148 -15.22 6.71 1.26
C ALA A 148 -14.73 5.27 1.13
N ARG A 149 -15.07 4.59 0.02
CA ARG A 149 -14.58 3.24 -0.28
C ARG A 149 -13.05 3.19 -0.40
N ARG A 150 -12.43 4.14 -1.12
CA ARG A 150 -10.97 4.24 -1.22
C ARG A 150 -10.33 4.41 0.16
N LYS A 151 -10.88 5.30 0.99
CA LYS A 151 -10.41 5.53 2.37
C LYS A 151 -10.45 4.22 3.17
N ALA A 152 -11.58 3.52 3.18
CA ALA A 152 -11.73 2.26 3.92
C ALA A 152 -10.72 1.20 3.46
N LEU A 153 -10.49 1.08 2.15
CA LEU A 153 -9.48 0.19 1.59
C LEU A 153 -8.06 0.59 2.01
N CYS A 154 -7.71 1.88 1.99
CA CYS A 154 -6.42 2.37 2.48
C CYS A 154 -6.22 2.10 3.98
N GLU A 155 -7.28 2.24 4.79
CA GLU A 155 -7.24 1.91 6.23
C GLU A 155 -7.01 0.41 6.46
N THR A 156 -7.67 -0.45 5.67
CA THR A 156 -7.42 -1.89 5.70
C THR A 156 -6.00 -2.23 5.23
N CYS A 157 -5.50 -1.55 4.19
CA CYS A 157 -4.13 -1.70 3.71
C CYS A 157 -3.12 -1.34 4.81
N LEU A 158 -3.35 -0.26 5.56
CA LEU A 158 -2.51 0.14 6.70
C LEU A 158 -2.49 -0.93 7.80
N LYS A 159 -3.62 -1.56 8.11
CA LYS A 159 -3.66 -2.67 9.08
C LYS A 159 -2.79 -3.85 8.63
N PHE A 160 -2.84 -4.21 7.35
CA PHE A 160 -1.95 -5.24 6.80
C PHE A 160 -0.48 -4.82 6.84
N ALA A 161 -0.15 -3.57 6.53
CA ALA A 161 1.22 -3.06 6.64
C ALA A 161 1.77 -3.15 8.07
N ILE A 162 0.93 -2.84 9.08
CA ILE A 162 1.28 -3.04 10.50
C ILE A 162 1.50 -4.54 10.78
N GLY A 163 0.64 -5.41 10.28
CA GLY A 163 0.81 -6.87 10.38
C GLY A 163 2.14 -7.35 9.80
N VAL A 164 2.55 -6.83 8.64
CA VAL A 164 3.86 -7.10 8.01
C VAL A 164 5.01 -6.67 8.91
N LEU A 165 4.94 -5.50 9.53
CA LEU A 165 5.97 -5.00 10.46
C LEU A 165 6.09 -5.89 11.70
N ILE A 166 4.96 -6.22 12.33
CA ILE A 166 4.92 -7.10 13.50
C ILE A 166 5.50 -8.48 13.15
N CYS A 167 5.02 -9.10 12.07
CA CYS A 167 5.50 -10.42 11.66
C CYS A 167 7.00 -10.40 11.34
N SER A 168 7.53 -9.31 10.77
CA SER A 168 8.95 -9.18 10.46
C SER A 168 9.84 -9.28 11.70
N ALA A 169 9.38 -8.82 12.87
CA ALA A 169 10.12 -8.93 14.13
C ALA A 169 10.31 -10.40 14.58
N PHE A 170 9.40 -11.30 14.22
CA PHE A 170 9.43 -12.71 14.63
C PHE A 170 10.14 -13.62 13.63
N ILE A 171 10.49 -13.14 12.42
CA ILE A 171 11.23 -13.94 11.42
C ILE A 171 12.66 -14.23 11.88
N GLY A 172 13.26 -13.30 12.64
CA GLY A 172 14.60 -13.47 13.23
C GLY A 172 14.63 -14.30 14.51
N PHE A 173 13.52 -14.96 14.89
CA PHE A 173 13.47 -15.81 16.07
C PHE A 173 14.27 -17.09 15.81
N HIS A 174 15.52 -17.08 16.26
CA HIS A 174 16.38 -18.26 16.31
C HIS A 174 16.17 -18.90 17.68
N GLY A 175 15.58 -20.09 17.70
CA GLY A 175 15.56 -20.95 18.88
C GLY A 175 16.89 -21.66 19.07
#